data_AF-A0A2E2HK75-F1
#
_entry.id   AF-A0A2E2HK75-F1
#
_cell.length_a   1.000
_cell.length_b   1.000
_cell.length_c   1.000
_cell.angle_alpha   90.00
_cell.angle_beta   90.00
_cell.angle_gamma   90.00
#
_symmetry.space_group_name_H-M   'P 1'
#
loop_
_entity.id
_entity.type
_entity.pdbx_description
1 polymer ?
#
loop_
_entity_poly.entity_id
_entity_poly.type
_entity_poly.pdbx_seq_one_letter_code
_entity_poly.pdbx_strand_id
1 'polypeptide(L)'
;MSNMPRQLLQQCTQCGAWCLDTTCPQCGGKAQAAAPLKWSPEDHRANVRRQLNNVESPDWAQTIPTLPTVEEMRIGAEQSEEE
;
A
#
# COMPACT_ATOMS: atom_id res chain seq x y z
N MET A 1 12.65 -29.43 -2.43
CA MET A 1 11.72 -28.28 -2.38
C MET A 1 12.55 -27.04 -2.16
N SER A 2 12.71 -26.18 -3.16
CA SER A 2 13.45 -24.92 -2.98
C SER A 2 12.72 -24.06 -1.94
N ASN A 3 13.39 -23.78 -0.84
CA ASN A 3 12.84 -23.02 0.27
C ASN A 3 12.83 -21.53 -0.15
N MET A 4 11.71 -21.05 -0.70
CA MET A 4 11.56 -19.61 -0.96
C MET A 4 11.70 -18.87 0.38
N PRO A 5 12.66 -17.93 0.51
CA PRO A 5 12.80 -17.15 1.73
C PRO A 5 11.50 -16.36 1.92
N ARG A 6 10.75 -16.69 2.98
CA ARG A 6 9.54 -15.96 3.33
C ARG A 6 9.91 -14.75 4.17
N GLN A 7 9.24 -13.63 3.89
CA GLN A 7 9.20 -12.48 4.78
C GLN A 7 8.83 -12.97 6.18
N LEU A 8 9.70 -12.78 7.17
CA LEU A 8 9.46 -13.20 8.56
C LEU A 8 8.54 -12.23 9.29
N LEU A 9 8.76 -10.92 9.10
CA LEU A 9 7.98 -9.88 9.77
C LEU A 9 6.57 -9.76 9.17
N GLN A 10 5.57 -9.93 10.04
CA GLN A 10 4.15 -9.77 9.73
C GLN A 10 3.58 -8.53 10.43
N GLN A 11 2.52 -7.98 9.86
CA GLN A 11 1.72 -6.92 10.47
C GLN A 11 0.24 -7.33 10.48
N CYS A 12 -0.45 -7.08 11.59
CA CYS A 12 -1.88 -7.34 11.72
C CYS A 12 -2.70 -6.38 10.86
N THR A 13 -3.60 -6.90 10.04
CA THR A 13 -4.47 -6.09 9.17
C THR A 13 -5.61 -5.40 9.92
N GLN A 14 -5.80 -5.71 11.21
CA GLN A 14 -6.88 -5.13 12.03
C GLN A 14 -6.37 -4.06 12.99
N CYS A 15 -5.32 -4.36 13.76
CA CYS A 15 -4.80 -3.43 14.78
C CYS A 15 -3.41 -2.84 14.45
N GLY A 16 -2.78 -3.25 13.35
CA GLY A 16 -1.46 -2.75 12.94
C GLY A 16 -0.28 -3.28 13.77
N ALA A 17 -0.51 -4.15 14.75
CA ALA A 17 0.56 -4.72 15.58
C ALA A 17 1.52 -5.61 14.76
N TRP A 18 2.81 -5.52 15.09
CA TRP A 18 3.87 -6.30 14.48
C TRP A 18 4.05 -7.65 15.17
N CYS A 19 4.28 -8.71 14.39
CA CYS A 19 4.51 -10.05 14.92
C CYS A 19 5.28 -10.92 13.92
N LEU A 20 5.65 -12.14 14.34
CA LEU A 20 6.33 -13.13 13.49
C LEU A 20 5.42 -14.31 13.11
N ASP A 21 4.17 -14.29 13.58
CA ASP A 21 3.16 -15.31 13.31
C ASP A 21 2.09 -14.73 12.38
N THR A 22 1.34 -15.62 11.73
CA THR A 22 0.18 -15.30 10.88
C THR A 22 -1.08 -14.97 11.69
N THR A 23 -1.07 -15.21 13.01
CA THR A 23 -2.12 -14.82 13.95
C THR A 23 -1.59 -13.75 14.90
N CYS A 24 -2.31 -12.63 15.01
CA CYS A 24 -1.91 -11.53 15.85
C CYS A 24 -2.03 -11.90 17.34
N PRO A 25 -0.96 -11.77 18.15
CA PRO A 25 -1.02 -12.09 19.58
C PRO A 25 -1.78 -11.04 20.40
N GLN A 26 -2.04 -9.85 19.86
CA GLN A 26 -2.75 -8.78 20.55
C GLN A 26 -4.27 -8.87 20.40
N CYS A 27 -4.78 -9.17 19.19
CA CYS A 27 -6.22 -9.17 18.92
C CYS A 27 -6.76 -10.47 18.33
N GLY A 28 -5.92 -11.46 18.03
CA GLY A 28 -6.32 -12.70 17.34
C GLY A 28 -6.61 -12.55 15.85
N GLY A 29 -6.50 -11.34 15.30
CA GLY A 29 -6.69 -11.05 13.88
C GLY A 29 -5.64 -11.65 12.96
N LYS A 30 -5.91 -11.65 11.66
CA LYS A 30 -4.96 -12.14 10.64
C LYS A 30 -3.78 -11.18 10.50
N ALA A 31 -2.57 -11.72 10.54
CA ALA A 31 -1.35 -11.00 10.22
C ALA A 31 -0.81 -11.46 8.87
N GLN A 32 -0.26 -10.50 8.11
CA GLN A 32 0.25 -10.70 6.75
C GLN A 32 1.63 -10.11 6.61
N ALA A 33 2.35 -10.49 5.55
CA ALA A 33 3.70 -10.02 5.29
C ALA A 33 3.73 -8.50 5.27
N ALA A 34 4.57 -7.90 6.11
CA ALA A 34 4.53 -6.46 6.30
C ALA A 34 5.21 -5.67 5.18
N ALA A 35 6.16 -6.29 4.45
CA ALA A 35 6.73 -5.63 3.29
C ALA A 35 5.71 -5.56 2.15
N PRO A 36 5.67 -4.43 1.43
CA PRO A 36 4.87 -4.33 0.22
C PRO A 36 5.37 -5.31 -0.85
N LEU A 37 4.47 -5.64 -1.79
CA LEU A 37 4.84 -6.41 -2.96
C LEU A 37 5.86 -5.63 -3.80
N LYS A 38 6.95 -6.29 -4.22
CA LYS A 38 7.94 -5.67 -5.10
C LYS A 38 7.30 -5.30 -6.44
N TRP A 39 7.46 -4.04 -6.85
CA TRP A 39 7.04 -3.56 -8.16
C TRP A 39 8.10 -3.88 -9.22
N SER A 40 7.66 -4.21 -10.44
CA SER A 40 8.50 -4.36 -11.63
C SER A 40 7.81 -3.72 -12.85
N PRO A 41 8.56 -3.05 -13.75
CA PRO A 41 8.01 -2.52 -15.00
C PRO A 41 7.27 -3.58 -15.82
N GLU A 42 7.78 -4.81 -15.83
CA GLU A 42 7.26 -5.90 -16.66
C GLU A 42 6.02 -6.58 -16.07
N ASP A 43 5.54 -6.25 -14.86
CA ASP A 43 4.58 -7.03 -14.06
C ASP A 43 3.47 -7.72 -14.89
N HIS A 44 3.73 -8.98 -15.26
CA HIS A 44 2.89 -9.75 -16.18
C HIS A 44 1.49 -10.04 -15.59
N ARG A 45 1.30 -9.86 -14.28
CA ARG A 45 0.02 -10.10 -13.60
C ARG A 45 -0.68 -8.81 -13.19
N ALA A 46 -0.21 -7.65 -13.65
CA ALA A 46 -0.82 -6.36 -13.38
C ALA A 46 -2.28 -6.28 -13.88
N ASN A 47 -2.60 -6.92 -15.01
CA ASN A 47 -3.97 -6.97 -15.54
C ASN A 47 -4.93 -7.71 -14.58
N VAL A 48 -4.53 -8.88 -14.10
CA VAL A 48 -5.33 -9.68 -13.15
C VAL A 48 -5.53 -8.92 -11.84
N ARG A 49 -4.47 -8.27 -11.31
CA ARG A 49 -4.58 -7.47 -10.08
C ARG A 49 -5.52 -6.27 -10.25
N ARG A 50 -5.51 -5.60 -11.41
CA ARG A 50 -6.43 -4.49 -11.72
C ARG A 50 -7.89 -4.95 -11.80
N GLN A 51 -8.15 -6.12 -12.38
CA GLN A 51 -9.49 -6.71 -12.43
C GLN A 51 -10.00 -7.08 -11.03
N LEU A 52 -9.17 -7.73 -10.20
CA LEU A 52 -9.53 -8.08 -8.82
C LEU A 52 -9.86 -6.86 -7.96
N ASN A 53 -9.14 -5.75 -8.17
CA ASN A 53 -9.35 -4.49 -7.47
C ASN A 53 -10.42 -3.60 -8.11
N ASN A 54 -11.08 -4.06 -9.17
CA ASN A 54 -12.10 -3.32 -9.92
C ASN A 54 -11.67 -1.89 -10.32
N VAL A 55 -10.42 -1.74 -10.75
CA VAL A 55 -9.77 -0.45 -11.03
C VAL A 55 -10.46 0.32 -12.18
N GLU A 56 -11.11 -0.39 -13.10
CA GLU A 56 -11.80 0.21 -14.25
C GLU A 56 -13.18 0.79 -13.90
N SER A 57 -13.65 0.60 -12.66
CA SER A 57 -14.93 1.16 -12.23
C SER A 57 -14.87 2.69 -12.04
N PRO A 58 -15.95 3.43 -12.34
CA PRO A 58 -16.01 4.88 -12.10
C PRO A 58 -15.80 5.25 -10.63
N ASP A 59 -16.27 4.38 -9.72
CA ASP A 59 -16.15 4.60 -8.27
C ASP A 59 -14.68 4.54 -7.82
N TRP A 60 -13.86 3.69 -8.43
CA TRP A 60 -12.44 3.60 -8.10
C TRP A 60 -11.71 4.92 -8.38
N ALA A 61 -12.03 5.60 -9.48
CA ALA A 61 -11.41 6.87 -9.84
C ALA A 61 -11.63 7.97 -8.77
N GLN A 62 -12.76 7.91 -8.06
CA GLN A 62 -13.08 8.85 -6.98
C GLN A 62 -12.27 8.60 -5.70
N THR A 63 -11.63 7.44 -5.56
CA THR A 63 -10.79 7.10 -4.40
C THR A 63 -9.35 7.60 -4.53
N ILE A 64 -8.96 8.05 -5.73
CA ILE A 64 -7.59 8.50 -6.00
C ILE A 64 -7.39 9.88 -5.34
N PRO A 65 -6.30 10.08 -4.58
CA PRO A 65 -5.96 11.39 -4.05
C PRO A 65 -5.79 12.41 -5.17
N THR A 66 -6.48 13.55 -5.05
CA THR A 66 -6.29 14.69 -5.97
C THR A 66 -5.10 15.53 -5.51
N LEU A 67 -4.33 16.01 -6.47
CA LEU A 67 -3.30 17.00 -6.20
C LEU A 67 -3.94 18.37 -5.89
N PRO A 68 -3.32 19.18 -5.02
CA PRO A 68 -3.70 20.58 -4.86
C PRO A 68 -3.55 21.34 -6.19
N THR A 69 -4.22 22.49 -6.29
CA THR A 69 -4.14 23.33 -7.48
C THR A 69 -2.73 23.88 -7.66
N VAL A 70 -2.38 24.22 -8.90
CA VAL A 70 -1.05 24.78 -9.23
C VAL A 70 -0.75 26.03 -8.40
N GLU A 71 -1.76 26.86 -8.13
CA GLU A 71 -1.59 28.07 -7.33
C GLU A 71 -1.31 27.76 -5.86
N GLU A 72 -2.04 26.81 -5.27
CA GLU A 72 -1.77 26.33 -3.90
C GLU A 72 -0.38 25.71 -3.78
N MET A 73 0.07 24.99 -4.80
CA MET A 73 1.42 24.44 -4.85
C MET A 73 2.50 25.53 -4.92
N ARG A 74 2.25 26.61 -5.69
CA ARG A 74 3.17 27.75 -5.79
C ARG A 74 3.27 28.51 -4.46
N ILE A 75 2.12 28.81 -3.84
CA ILE A 75 2.07 29.47 -2.53
C ILE A 75 2.79 28.63 -1.47
N GLY A 76 2.57 27.31 -1.45
CA GLY A 76 3.24 26.42 -0.51
C GLY A 76 4.76 26.35 -0.72
N ALA A 77 5.25 26.49 -1.96
CA ALA A 77 6.68 26.54 -2.25
C ALA A 77 7.30 27.86 -1.74
N GLU A 78 6.66 29.00 -1.99
CA GLU A 78 7.11 30.33 -1.53
C GLU A 78 7.18 30.38 0.01
N GLN A 79 6.18 29.83 0.72
CA GLN A 79 6.16 29.77 2.18
C GLN A 79 7.27 28.88 2.77
N SER A 80 7.71 27.83 2.06
CA SER A 80 8.78 26.94 2.52
C SER A 80 10.19 27.52 2.37
N GLU A 81 10.35 28.58 1.57
CA GLU A 81 11.62 29.29 1.37
C GLU A 81 11.81 30.45 2.38
N GLU A 82 10.73 30.90 3.01
CA GLU A 82 10.72 32.00 3.98
C GLU A 82 10.89 31.53 5.45
N GLU A 83 10.73 30.23 5.75
CA GLU A 83 11.05 29.59 7.04
C GLU A 83 12.51 29.13 7.15
#